data_AF-A0A4R9VCW8-F1
#
_entry.id   AF-A0A4R9VCW8-F1
#
_cell.length_a   1.000
_cell.length_b   1.000
_cell.length_c   1.000
_cell.angle_alpha   90.00
_cell.angle_beta   90.00
_cell.angle_gamma   90.00
#
_symmetry.space_group_name_H-M   'P 1'
#
loop_
_entity.id
_entity.type
_entity.pdbx_description
1 polymer ?
#
loop_
_entity_poly.entity_id
_entity_poly.type
_entity_poly.pdbx_seq_one_letter_code
_entity_poly.pdbx_strand_id
1 'polypeptide(L)'
;KAHCQWLNDHSYKGDMFMRAIEDYANTDNEIENIARGHKQKLLNYLEQLANNAGIVNGLDLAIQFTLLLEGTTSMTALLGSKKATSHAITMADLLLNE
;
A
#
# COMPACT_ATOMS: atom_id res chain seq x y z
N LYS A 1 3.82 8.67 5.78
CA LYS A 1 4.93 8.53 6.77
C LYS A 1 4.71 7.38 7.76
N ALA A 2 3.54 7.23 8.40
CA ALA A 2 3.28 6.15 9.36
C ALA A 2 3.55 4.73 8.80
N HIS A 3 3.09 4.44 7.58
CA HIS A 3 3.40 3.17 6.88
C HIS A 3 4.90 2.88 6.82
N CYS A 4 5.69 3.88 6.45
CA CYS A 4 7.14 3.76 6.34
C CYS A 4 7.83 3.53 7.69
N GLN A 5 7.33 4.15 8.77
CA GLN A 5 7.85 3.89 10.12
C GLN A 5 7.55 2.45 10.53
N TRP A 6 6.32 1.99 10.31
CA TRP A 6 5.94 0.61 10.59
C TRP A 6 6.80 -0.41 9.82
N LEU A 7 7.10 -0.17 8.55
CA LEU A 7 8.02 -1.03 7.77
C LEU A 7 9.43 -1.06 8.37
N ASN A 8 9.95 0.09 8.81
CA ASN A 8 11.28 0.15 9.43
C ASN A 8 11.34 -0.59 10.77
N ASP A 9 10.26 -0.54 11.55
CA ASP A 9 10.21 -1.08 12.91
C ASP A 9 9.78 -2.55 12.96
N HIS A 10 8.89 -2.99 12.07
CA HIS A 10 8.15 -4.25 12.22
C HIS A 10 8.17 -5.17 11.00
N SER A 11 8.39 -4.68 9.79
CA SER A 11 8.12 -5.48 8.58
C SER A 11 9.26 -5.53 7.59
N TYR A 12 9.84 -6.72 7.47
CA TYR A 12 10.86 -7.09 6.50
C TYR A 12 10.45 -8.28 5.62
N LYS A 13 9.22 -8.81 5.80
CA LYS A 13 8.76 -10.06 5.15
C LYS A 13 7.69 -9.86 4.07
N GLY A 14 7.52 -8.62 3.61
CA GLY A 14 6.51 -8.26 2.61
C GLY A 14 5.12 -8.08 3.20
N ASP A 15 4.12 -8.05 2.32
CA ASP A 15 2.74 -7.77 2.68
C ASP A 15 1.96 -9.05 3.04
N MET A 16 1.44 -9.10 4.26
CA MET A 16 0.73 -10.29 4.76
C MET A 16 -0.61 -10.55 4.05
N PHE A 17 -1.29 -9.51 3.57
CA PHE A 17 -2.58 -9.65 2.91
C PHE A 17 -2.40 -10.11 1.46
N MET A 18 -1.39 -9.61 0.75
CA MET A 18 -1.08 -10.11 -0.60
C MET A 18 -0.70 -11.59 -0.56
N ARG A 19 0.12 -11.99 0.42
CA ARG A 19 0.46 -13.40 0.62
C ARG A 19 -0.76 -14.26 0.97
N ALA A 20 -1.65 -13.76 1.83
CA ALA A 20 -2.88 -14.48 2.13
C ALA A 20 -3.79 -14.64 0.90
N ILE A 21 -3.87 -13.63 0.02
CA ILE A 21 -4.60 -13.76 -1.25
C ILE A 21 -3.97 -14.86 -2.12
N GLU A 22 -2.65 -14.91 -2.21
CA GLU A 22 -1.94 -15.90 -3.03
C GLU A 22 -2.04 -17.33 -2.45
N ASP A 23 -1.78 -17.49 -1.15
CA ASP A 23 -1.73 -18.79 -0.47
C ASP A 23 -3.12 -19.45 -0.33
N TYR A 24 -4.16 -18.63 -0.16
CA TYR A 24 -5.54 -19.12 0.06
C TYR A 24 -6.44 -19.08 -1.18
N ALA A 25 -5.93 -18.61 -2.32
CA ALA A 25 -6.67 -18.60 -3.57
C ALA A 25 -7.17 -20.02 -3.93
N ASN A 26 -8.48 -20.15 -4.10
CA ASN A 26 -9.17 -21.42 -4.43
C ASN A 26 -9.03 -22.53 -3.38
N THR A 27 -8.48 -22.26 -2.19
CA THR A 27 -8.34 -23.23 -1.10
C THR A 27 -9.18 -22.84 0.11
N ASP A 28 -9.18 -21.56 0.48
CA ASP A 28 -10.07 -20.98 1.49
C ASP A 28 -10.54 -19.59 1.05
N ASN A 29 -11.75 -19.58 0.48
CA ASN A 29 -12.34 -18.36 -0.06
C ASN A 29 -12.69 -17.36 1.06
N GLU A 30 -12.84 -17.76 2.32
CA GLU A 30 -13.13 -16.82 3.41
C GLU A 30 -11.91 -15.97 3.73
N ILE A 31 -10.74 -16.60 3.89
CA ILE A 31 -9.48 -15.91 4.14
C ILE A 31 -9.10 -15.01 2.94
N GLU A 32 -9.24 -15.52 1.72
CA GLU A 32 -9.01 -14.74 0.50
C GLU A 32 -9.90 -13.48 0.48
N ASN A 33 -11.20 -13.63 0.75
CA ASN A 33 -12.16 -12.52 0.74
C ASN A 33 -11.85 -11.48 1.82
N ILE A 34 -11.44 -11.91 3.03
CA ILE A 34 -11.03 -10.99 4.10
C ILE A 34 -9.80 -10.19 3.66
N ALA A 35 -8.80 -10.85 3.06
CA ALA A 35 -7.57 -10.19 2.64
C ALA A 35 -7.81 -9.20 1.49
N ARG A 36 -8.58 -9.59 0.46
CA ARG A 36 -9.02 -8.69 -0.63
C ARG A 36 -9.83 -7.51 -0.09
N GLY A 37 -10.76 -7.79 0.83
CA GLY A 37 -11.58 -6.77 1.48
C GLY A 37 -10.75 -5.74 2.25
N HIS A 38 -9.67 -6.16 2.92
CA HIS A 38 -8.74 -5.24 3.58
C HIS A 38 -8.06 -4.29 2.58
N LYS A 39 -7.53 -4.83 1.46
CA LYS A 39 -6.90 -4.03 0.41
C LYS A 39 -7.89 -3.05 -0.23
N GLN A 40 -9.11 -3.49 -0.50
CA GLN A 40 -10.15 -2.63 -1.05
C GLN A 40 -10.53 -1.50 -0.09
N LYS A 41 -10.61 -1.77 1.22
CA LYS A 41 -10.86 -0.74 2.24
C LYS A 41 -9.76 0.32 2.27
N LEU A 42 -8.49 -0.09 2.12
CA LEU A 42 -7.38 0.85 2.04
C LEU A 42 -7.49 1.76 0.80
N LEU A 43 -7.77 1.19 -0.37
CA LEU A 43 -7.95 1.96 -1.60
C LEU A 43 -9.11 2.97 -1.47
N ASN A 44 -10.27 2.50 -0.99
CA ASN A 44 -11.43 3.36 -0.79
C ASN A 44 -11.15 4.48 0.22
N TYR A 45 -10.38 4.20 1.26
CA TYR A 45 -9.97 5.21 2.25
C TYR A 45 -9.07 6.28 1.63
N LEU A 46 -8.08 5.88 0.82
CA LEU A 46 -7.21 6.82 0.11
C LEU A 46 -7.98 7.69 -0.89
N GLU A 47 -8.94 7.10 -1.62
CA GLU A 47 -9.83 7.83 -2.53
C GLU A 47 -10.68 8.85 -1.77
N GLN A 48 -11.27 8.46 -0.63
CA GLN A 48 -12.01 9.39 0.22
C GLN A 48 -11.14 10.55 0.70
N LEU A 49 -9.89 10.30 1.10
CA LEU A 49 -8.97 11.37 1.48
C LEU A 49 -8.67 12.32 0.31
N ALA A 50 -8.41 11.79 -0.88
CA ALA A 50 -8.14 12.61 -2.07
C ALA A 50 -9.36 13.46 -2.45
N ASN A 51 -10.55 12.87 -2.45
CA ASN A 51 -11.81 13.57 -2.72
C ASN A 51 -12.09 14.67 -1.68
N ASN A 52 -11.88 14.39 -0.39
CA ASN A 52 -12.05 15.36 0.69
C ASN A 52 -11.03 16.52 0.59
N ALA A 53 -9.86 16.28 0.01
CA ALA A 53 -8.85 17.29 -0.27
C ALA A 53 -9.16 18.12 -1.54
N GLY A 54 -10.24 17.80 -2.26
CA GLY A 54 -10.62 18.50 -3.50
C GLY A 54 -9.76 18.13 -4.71
N ILE A 55 -9.06 17.00 -4.66
CA ILE A 55 -8.20 16.55 -5.76
C ILE A 55 -9.07 16.02 -6.90
N VAL A 56 -8.85 16.56 -8.10
CA VAL A 56 -9.47 16.07 -9.33
C VAL A 56 -8.92 14.68 -9.62
N ASN A 57 -9.80 13.74 -9.99
CA ASN A 57 -9.46 12.32 -10.19
C ASN A 57 -8.87 11.64 -8.93
N GLY A 58 -9.50 11.84 -7.77
CA GLY A 58 -9.03 11.26 -6.50
C GLY A 58 -8.84 9.74 -6.50
N LEU A 59 -9.58 8.99 -7.32
CA LEU A 59 -9.38 7.55 -7.51
C LEU A 59 -8.02 7.23 -8.14
N ASP A 60 -7.58 7.99 -9.14
CA ASP A 60 -6.29 7.75 -9.81
C ASP A 60 -5.14 7.97 -8.81
N LEU A 61 -5.22 9.04 -8.01
CA LEU A 61 -4.25 9.29 -6.95
C LEU A 61 -4.27 8.17 -5.89
N ALA A 62 -5.45 7.69 -5.50
CA ALA A 62 -5.58 6.59 -4.55
C ALA A 62 -4.97 5.28 -5.07
N ILE A 63 -5.14 4.98 -6.36
CA ILE A 63 -4.50 3.84 -7.03
C ILE A 63 -2.98 4.01 -7.02
N GLN A 64 -2.47 5.18 -7.41
CA GLN A 64 -1.03 5.46 -7.42
C GLN A 64 -0.40 5.32 -6.03
N PHE A 65 -1.07 5.86 -5.00
CA PHE A 65 -0.63 5.69 -3.61
C PHE A 65 -0.68 4.23 -3.17
N THR A 66 -1.72 3.47 -3.54
CA THR A 66 -1.80 2.04 -3.23
C THR A 66 -0.64 1.29 -3.88
N LEU A 67 -0.35 1.52 -5.16
CA LEU A 67 0.80 0.95 -5.86
C LEU A 67 2.13 1.32 -5.19
N LEU A 68 2.27 2.58 -4.76
CA LEU A 68 3.44 3.03 -4.03
C LEU A 68 3.61 2.29 -2.70
N LEU A 69 2.55 2.11 -1.93
CA LEU A 69 2.59 1.39 -0.65
C LEU A 69 2.93 -0.09 -0.85
N GLU A 70 2.27 -0.78 -1.79
CA GLU A 70 2.55 -2.18 -2.11
C GLU A 70 3.98 -2.38 -2.64
N GLY A 71 4.41 -1.50 -3.54
CA GLY A 71 5.76 -1.50 -4.08
C GLY A 71 6.80 -1.28 -2.99
N THR A 72 6.55 -0.35 -2.05
CA THR A 72 7.45 -0.10 -0.93
C THR A 72 7.56 -1.31 -0.01
N THR A 73 6.44 -1.95 0.32
CA THR A 73 6.37 -3.15 1.17
C THR A 73 7.00 -4.38 0.50
N SER A 74 6.89 -4.51 -0.81
CA SER A 74 7.48 -5.63 -1.56
C SER A 74 8.99 -5.44 -1.73
N MET A 75 9.41 -4.23 -2.11
CA MET A 75 10.82 -3.90 -2.35
C MET A 75 11.64 -3.82 -1.06
N THR A 76 10.99 -3.82 0.11
CA THR A 76 11.69 -3.89 1.41
C THR A 76 12.56 -5.14 1.53
N ALA A 77 12.10 -6.27 0.95
CA ALA A 77 12.84 -7.53 0.97
C ALA A 77 14.14 -7.48 0.15
N LEU A 78 14.20 -6.64 -0.90
CA LEU A 78 15.36 -6.51 -1.78
C LEU A 78 16.26 -5.34 -1.40
N LEU A 79 15.67 -4.16 -1.13
CA LEU A 79 16.41 -2.90 -0.91
C LEU A 79 16.69 -2.63 0.57
N GLY A 80 16.02 -3.33 1.48
CA GLY A 80 15.95 -2.97 2.89
C GLY A 80 14.97 -1.81 3.17
N SER A 81 14.45 -1.78 4.39
CA SER A 81 13.40 -0.84 4.81
C SER A 81 13.81 0.62 4.70
N LYS A 82 15.00 0.98 5.16
CA LYS A 82 15.48 2.37 5.11
C LYS A 82 15.51 2.94 3.69
N LYS A 83 16.04 2.18 2.73
CA LYS A 83 16.17 2.65 1.35
C LYS A 83 14.82 2.68 0.64
N ALA A 84 14.04 1.61 0.74
CA ALA A 84 12.70 1.54 0.16
C ALA A 84 11.80 2.67 0.69
N THR A 85 11.78 2.89 2.01
CA THR A 85 10.95 3.93 2.62
C THR A 85 11.41 5.35 2.29
N SER A 86 12.71 5.60 2.17
CA SER A 86 13.22 6.91 1.75
C SER A 86 12.72 7.28 0.35
N HIS A 87 12.84 6.37 -0.63
CA HIS A 87 12.38 6.63 -1.99
C HIS A 87 10.86 6.74 -2.07
N ALA A 88 10.12 5.95 -1.28
CA ALA A 88 8.68 6.02 -1.23
C ALA A 88 8.17 7.38 -0.77
N ILE A 89 8.81 7.99 0.24
CA ILE A 89 8.48 9.34 0.71
C ILE A 89 8.72 10.36 -0.41
N THR A 90 9.88 10.30 -1.09
CA THR A 90 10.17 11.19 -2.21
C THR A 90 9.13 11.08 -3.32
N MET A 91 8.71 9.86 -3.69
CA MET A 91 7.67 9.66 -4.70
C MET A 91 6.31 10.18 -4.24
N ALA A 92 5.93 9.96 -2.99
CA ALA A 92 4.67 10.48 -2.43
C ALA A 92 4.64 12.01 -2.46
N ASP A 93 5.76 12.67 -2.14
CA ASP A 93 5.87 14.12 -2.21
C ASP A 93 5.75 14.61 -3.67
N LEU A 94 6.31 13.90 -4.66
CA LEU A 94 6.12 14.25 -6.07
C LEU A 94 4.64 14.12 -6.49
N LEU A 95 3.99 13.01 -6.17
CA LEU A 95 2.58 12.76 -6.52
C LEU A 95 1.60 13.80 -5.95
N LEU A 96 1.93 14.43 -4.82
CA LEU A 96 1.08 15.45 -4.19
C LEU A 96 1.35 16.87 -4.71
N ASN A 97 2.45 17.09 -5.43
CA ASN A 97 2.90 18.40 -5.90
C ASN A 97 2.88 18.52 -7.43
N GLU A 98 2.35 17.52 -8.14
CA GLU A 98 1.98 17.63 -9.57
C GLU A 98 0.69 18.45 -9.75
#